data_AF-A0A498DJH8-F1
#
_entry.id   AF-A0A498DJH8-F1
#
_cell.length_a   1.000
_cell.length_b   1.000
_cell.length_c   1.000
_cell.angle_alpha   90.00
_cell.angle_beta   90.00
_cell.angle_gamma   90.00
#
_symmetry.space_group_name_H-M   'P 1'
#
loop_
_entity.id
_entity.type
_entity.pdbx_description
1 polymer ?
#
loop_
_entity_poly.entity_id
_entity_poly.type
_entity_poly.pdbx_seq_one_letter_code
_entity_poly.pdbx_strand_id
1 'polypeptide(L)'
;MTVGGYEEHFGYDDLNRVKSVRNAVVGLPVKEYCYDAIGNITYKSDVGLADYTYDPNHPHAVQTAGGNTYAYDVNGNQVSGAGRELAWFRVVIPAMRWMHRLA
;
A
#
# COMPACT_ATOMS: atom_id res chain seq x y z
N MET A 1 28.30 20.11 15.65
CA MET A 1 26.83 19.95 15.55
C MET A 1 26.60 18.66 14.78
N THR A 2 26.42 17.54 15.49
CA THR A 2 26.18 16.25 14.83
C THR A 2 24.68 16.19 14.55
N VAL A 3 24.28 16.37 13.30
CA VAL A 3 22.99 15.82 12.88
C VAL A 3 23.19 14.31 12.93
N GLY A 4 22.60 13.65 13.93
CA GLY A 4 22.60 12.20 13.98
C GLY A 4 21.94 11.68 12.70
N GLY A 5 22.71 11.02 11.84
CA GLY A 5 22.16 10.42 10.64
C GLY A 5 21.14 9.36 11.02
N TYR A 6 19.98 9.37 10.35
CA TYR A 6 19.05 8.25 10.41
C TYR A 6 19.59 7.16 9.48
N GLU A 7 20.00 6.03 10.05
CA GLU A 7 20.45 4.84 9.32
C GLU A 7 19.43 3.71 9.49
N GLU A 8 19.11 3.03 8.38
CA GLU A 8 18.21 1.89 8.34
C GLU A 8 18.86 0.74 7.56
N HIS A 9 18.75 -0.47 8.09
CA HIS A 9 19.21 -1.70 7.45
C HIS A 9 18.00 -2.52 6.98
N PHE A 10 18.06 -2.98 5.74
CA PHE A 10 17.02 -3.76 5.10
C PHE A 10 17.48 -5.20 4.91
N GLY A 11 16.68 -6.16 5.38
CA GLY A 11 16.81 -7.57 5.06
C GLY A 11 15.81 -7.96 3.99
N TYR A 12 16.21 -8.88 3.11
CA TYR A 12 15.39 -9.33 1.98
C TYR A 12 15.15 -10.84 2.03
N ASP A 13 14.05 -11.28 1.42
CA ASP A 13 13.84 -12.69 1.09
C ASP A 13 14.46 -13.09 -0.26
N ASP A 14 14.34 -14.36 -0.63
CA ASP A 14 14.94 -14.92 -1.85
C ASP A 14 14.38 -14.31 -3.16
N LEU A 15 13.25 -13.61 -3.07
CA LEU A 15 12.63 -12.89 -4.20
C LEU A 15 12.99 -11.39 -4.19
N ASN A 16 13.95 -10.98 -3.36
CA ASN A 16 14.36 -9.59 -3.15
C ASN A 16 13.25 -8.67 -2.62
N ARG A 17 12.30 -9.22 -1.84
CA ARG A 17 11.27 -8.45 -1.13
C ARG A 17 11.73 -8.15 0.29
N VAL A 18 11.36 -6.99 0.84
CA VAL A 18 11.79 -6.58 2.19
C VAL A 18 11.17 -7.50 3.23
N LYS A 19 12.01 -8.24 3.95
CA LYS A 19 11.60 -9.13 5.06
C LYS A 19 11.79 -8.48 6.41
N SER A 20 12.75 -7.57 6.55
CA SER A 20 12.99 -6.85 7.79
C SER A 20 13.52 -5.44 7.58
N VAL A 21 13.15 -4.52 8.47
CA VAL A 21 13.69 -3.17 8.55
C VAL A 21 14.15 -2.91 9.98
N ARG A 22 15.43 -2.58 10.15
CA ARG A 22 16.04 -2.27 11.44
C ARG A 22 16.60 -0.85 11.41
N ASN A 23 16.14 -0.01 12.32
CA ASN A 23 16.72 1.31 12.53
C ASN A 23 18.00 1.21 13.39
N ALA A 24 19.01 2.03 13.10
CA ALA A 24 20.26 2.07 13.86
C ALA A 24 20.10 2.72 15.25
N VAL A 25 19.01 3.47 15.48
CA VAL A 25 18.68 4.01 16.80
C VAL A 25 18.34 2.88 17.75
N VAL A 26 19.11 2.80 18.84
CA VAL A 26 18.98 1.78 19.87
C VAL A 26 17.59 1.85 20.52
N GLY A 27 16.96 0.68 20.70
CA GLY A 27 15.69 0.53 21.40
C GLY A 27 14.44 0.60 20.52
N LEU A 28 14.58 0.91 19.22
CA LEU A 28 13.47 0.81 18.28
C LEU A 28 13.23 -0.66 17.87
N PRO A 29 11.96 -1.10 17.76
CA PRO A 29 11.65 -2.46 17.35
C PRO A 29 12.00 -2.70 15.88
N VAL A 30 12.41 -3.93 15.56
CA VAL A 30 12.56 -4.38 14.17
C VAL A 30 11.18 -4.58 13.56
N LYS A 31 10.99 -4.07 12.34
CA LYS A 31 9.79 -4.35 11.55
C LYS A 31 10.01 -5.60 10.72
N GLU A 32 9.10 -6.55 10.79
CA GLU A 32 9.17 -7.81 10.04
C GLU A 32 7.97 -7.94 9.12
N TYR A 33 8.19 -8.62 7.99
CA TYR A 33 7.21 -8.78 6.91
C TYR A 33 7.23 -10.22 6.39
N CYS A 34 6.05 -10.78 6.15
CA CYS A 34 5.89 -12.03 5.40
C CYS A 34 4.97 -11.80 4.21
N TYR A 35 5.18 -12.60 3.17
CA TYR A 35 4.41 -12.52 1.94
C TYR A 35 3.92 -13.90 1.51
N ASP A 36 2.81 -13.95 0.77
CA ASP A 36 2.42 -15.12 0.01
C ASP A 36 3.23 -15.24 -1.30
N ALA A 37 2.89 -16.26 -2.11
CA ALA A 37 3.56 -16.55 -3.37
C ALA A 37 3.34 -15.47 -4.45
N ILE A 38 2.24 -14.72 -4.39
CA ILE A 38 1.93 -13.65 -5.37
C ILE A 38 2.34 -12.26 -4.89
N GLY A 39 2.94 -12.17 -3.69
CA GLY A 39 3.52 -10.93 -3.16
C GLY A 39 2.59 -10.13 -2.25
N ASN A 40 1.46 -10.68 -1.85
CA ASN A 40 0.61 -10.05 -0.84
C ASN A 40 1.25 -10.19 0.54
N ILE A 41 1.09 -9.16 1.38
CA ILE A 41 1.55 -9.20 2.77
C ILE A 41 0.62 -10.12 3.57
N THR A 42 1.19 -11.14 4.21
CA THR A 42 0.45 -12.03 5.12
C THR A 42 0.70 -11.69 6.58
N TYR A 43 1.77 -10.96 6.87
CA TYR A 43 2.14 -10.52 8.20
C TYR A 43 2.97 -9.24 8.15
N LYS A 44 2.72 -8.36 9.13
CA LYS A 44 3.60 -7.25 9.46
C LYS A 44 3.65 -7.07 10.97
N SER A 45 4.84 -6.94 11.55
CA SER A 45 5.00 -7.00 13.02
C SER A 45 4.33 -5.87 13.80
N ASP A 46 4.10 -4.71 13.18
CA ASP A 46 3.38 -3.57 13.78
C ASP A 46 1.87 -3.57 13.49
N VAL A 47 1.35 -4.62 12.82
CA VAL A 47 -0.07 -4.81 12.53
C VAL A 47 -0.61 -6.05 13.25
N GLY A 48 0.05 -7.21 13.11
CA GLY A 48 -0.37 -8.48 13.71
C GLY A 48 -0.41 -9.67 12.73
N LEU A 49 -0.55 -10.88 13.28
CA LEU A 49 -0.75 -12.16 12.55
C LEU A 49 -2.24 -12.34 12.24
N ALA A 50 -2.56 -12.77 11.02
CA ALA A 50 -3.91 -13.08 10.52
C ALA A 50 -4.85 -11.89 10.27
N ASP A 51 -4.34 -10.66 10.25
CA ASP A 51 -5.19 -9.51 9.97
C ASP A 51 -5.27 -9.10 8.50
N TYR A 52 -4.47 -9.72 7.63
CA TYR A 52 -4.48 -9.44 6.19
C TYR A 52 -5.42 -10.37 5.44
N THR A 53 -6.51 -9.82 4.92
CA THR A 53 -7.38 -10.49 3.95
C THR A 53 -7.42 -9.69 2.66
N TYR A 54 -7.82 -10.34 1.57
CA TYR A 54 -7.78 -9.77 0.22
C TYR A 54 -9.09 -10.03 -0.51
N ASP A 55 -9.45 -9.11 -1.38
CA ASP A 55 -10.61 -9.25 -2.27
C ASP A 55 -10.35 -10.40 -3.27
N PRO A 56 -11.22 -11.42 -3.32
CA PRO A 56 -11.06 -12.54 -4.24
C PRO A 56 -11.06 -12.16 -5.73
N ASN A 57 -11.70 -11.05 -6.09
CA ASN A 57 -11.79 -10.56 -7.47
C ASN A 57 -10.64 -9.60 -7.82
N HIS A 58 -9.92 -9.09 -6.81
CA HIS A 58 -8.82 -8.16 -6.96
C HIS A 58 -7.63 -8.66 -6.13
N PRO A 59 -6.77 -9.53 -6.70
CA PRO A 59 -5.77 -10.32 -5.94
C PRO A 59 -4.79 -9.55 -5.05
N HIS A 60 -4.69 -8.23 -5.18
CA HIS A 60 -3.82 -7.36 -4.39
C HIS A 60 -4.57 -6.29 -3.58
N ALA A 61 -5.90 -6.32 -3.59
CA ALA A 61 -6.73 -5.38 -2.85
C ALA A 61 -6.97 -5.91 -1.44
N VAL A 62 -6.31 -5.30 -0.46
CA VAL A 62 -6.42 -5.65 0.97
C VAL A 62 -7.82 -5.33 1.46
N GLN A 63 -8.58 -6.29 1.98
CA GLN A 63 -9.89 -6.05 2.61
C GLN A 63 -9.78 -5.74 4.11
N THR A 64 -8.83 -6.39 4.80
CA THR A 64 -8.53 -6.11 6.21
C THR A 64 -7.03 -5.99 6.43
N ALA A 65 -6.61 -5.11 7.34
CA ALA A 65 -5.25 -5.05 7.87
C ALA A 65 -5.28 -4.48 9.28
N GLY A 66 -4.94 -5.30 10.26
CA GLY A 66 -5.20 -5.04 11.69
C GLY A 66 -6.69 -4.78 11.93
N GLY A 67 -6.97 -3.76 12.75
CA GLY A 67 -8.33 -3.28 12.99
C GLY A 67 -8.93 -2.44 11.84
N ASN A 68 -8.27 -2.32 10.69
CA ASN A 68 -8.78 -1.55 9.56
C ASN A 68 -9.46 -2.43 8.53
N THR A 69 -10.55 -1.93 7.96
CA THR A 69 -11.22 -2.48 6.79
C THR A 69 -11.08 -1.53 5.60
N TYR A 70 -11.19 -2.08 4.40
CA TYR A 70 -11.06 -1.36 3.14
C TYR A 70 -12.09 -1.90 2.14
N ALA A 71 -12.61 -1.02 1.29
CA ALA A 71 -13.56 -1.40 0.24
C ALA A 71 -13.12 -0.83 -1.11
N TYR A 72 -13.49 -1.53 -2.18
CA TYR A 72 -13.10 -1.23 -3.55
C TYR A 72 -14.32 -1.19 -4.45
N ASP A 73 -14.26 -0.37 -5.50
CA ASP A 73 -15.21 -0.44 -6.60
C ASP A 73 -14.92 -1.64 -7.52
N VAL A 74 -15.79 -1.86 -8.51
CA VAL A 74 -15.66 -2.96 -9.49
C VAL A 74 -14.39 -2.89 -10.36
N ASN A 75 -13.75 -1.72 -10.44
CA ASN A 75 -12.51 -1.54 -11.18
C ASN A 75 -11.28 -1.74 -10.29
N GLY A 76 -11.48 -2.07 -9.01
CA GLY A 76 -10.41 -2.22 -8.02
C GLY A 76 -9.90 -0.91 -7.44
N ASN A 77 -10.60 0.22 -7.61
CA ASN A 77 -10.22 1.46 -6.95
C ASN A 77 -10.73 1.47 -5.51
N GLN A 78 -9.86 1.79 -4.54
CA GLN A 78 -10.26 1.83 -3.13
C GLN A 78 -11.22 2.98 -2.87
N VAL A 79 -12.44 2.72 -2.41
CA VAL A 79 -13.46 3.75 -2.10
C VAL A 79 -13.54 4.08 -0.61
N SER A 80 -13.06 3.19 0.27
CA SER A 80 -12.94 3.48 1.69
C SER A 80 -11.81 2.70 2.35
N GLY A 81 -11.34 3.18 3.50
CA GLY A 81 -10.58 2.35 4.44
C GLY A 81 -9.76 3.12 5.46
N ALA A 82 -9.51 2.46 6.61
CA ALA A 82 -8.86 3.05 7.78
C ALA A 82 -9.46 4.43 8.18
N GLY A 83 -10.79 4.52 8.19
CA GLY A 83 -11.53 5.74 8.55
C GLY A 83 -11.59 6.82 7.46
N ARG A 84 -11.18 6.52 6.22
CA ARG A 84 -11.23 7.46 5.08
C ARG A 84 -12.26 7.03 4.05
N GLU A 85 -12.84 8.00 3.36
CA GLU A 85 -13.58 7.82 2.11
C GLU A 85 -12.79 8.45 0.95
N LEU A 86 -12.84 7.80 -0.21
CA LEU A 86 -12.07 8.16 -1.40
C LEU A 86 -13.02 8.25 -2.60
N ALA A 87 -12.91 9.34 -3.35
CA ALA A 87 -13.64 9.55 -4.60
C ALA A 87 -12.67 9.61 -5.77
N TRP A 88 -12.90 8.76 -6.78
CA TRP A 88 -12.08 8.70 -7.98
C TRP A 88 -12.77 9.44 -9.12
N PHE A 89 -12.13 10.49 -9.62
CA PHE A 89 -12.54 11.15 -10.84
C PHE A 89 -11.67 10.66 -11.98
N ARG A 90 -12.27 10.20 -13.08
CA ARG A 90 -11.54 10.01 -14.33
C ARG A 90 -11.12 11.39 -14.81
N VAL A 91 -9.82 11.70 -14.81
CA VAL A 91 -9.32 12.82 -15.60
C VAL A 91 -9.65 12.50 -17.06
N VAL A 92 -10.70 13.13 -17.56
CA VAL A 92 -10.92 13.23 -18.99
C VAL A 92 -9.97 14.35 -19.42
N ILE A 93 -8.79 14.02 -19.96
CA ILE A 93 -8.02 15.01 -20.71
C ILE A 93 -9.00 15.58 -21.76
N PRO A 94 -9.28 16.88 -21.82
CA PRO A 94 -10.15 17.42 -22.85
C PRO A 94 -9.42 17.27 -24.18
N ALA A 95 -9.75 16.22 -24.94
CA ALA A 95 -9.30 16.09 -26.30
C ALA A 95 -10.14 17.04 -27.19
N MET A 96 -9.40 17.83 -27.98
CA MET A 96 -9.81 18.56 -29.18
C MET A 96 -10.67 19.83 -29.05
N ARG A 97 -9.93 20.94 -29.07
CA ARG A 97 -10.10 22.11 -29.96
C ARG A 97 -11.00 21.84 -31.19
N TRP A 98 -12.15 22.50 -31.26
CA TRP A 98 -12.99 22.55 -32.46
C TRP A 98 -12.49 23.62 -33.43
N MET A 99 -12.16 23.21 -34.66
CA MET A 99 -12.02 24.09 -35.83
C MET A 99 -13.40 24.42 -36.42
N HIS A 100 -13.62 25.71 -36.66
CA HIS A 100 -14.48 26.38 -37.67
C HIS A 100 -15.94 25.93 -37.88
N ARG A 101 -16.88 26.88 -37.71
CA ARG A 101 -17.80 27.31 -38.79
C ARG A 101 -18.44 28.69 -38.54
N LEU A 102 -18.19 29.58 -39.51
CA LEU A 102 -19.01 30.67 -40.10
C LEU A 102 -19.89 31.58 -39.20
N ALA A 103 -19.62 32.88 -39.32
CA ALA A 103 -20.61 33.89 -39.67
C ALA A 103 -20.23 34.48 -41.04
#